data_AF-A0A923IKN8-F1
#
_entry.id   AF-A0A923IKN8-F1
#
_cell.length_a   1.000
_cell.length_b   1.000
_cell.length_c   1.000
_cell.angle_alpha   90.00
_cell.angle_beta   90.00
_cell.angle_gamma   90.00
#
_symmetry.space_group_name_H-M   'P 1'
#
loop_
_entity.id
_entity.type
_entity.pdbx_description
1 polymer ?
#
loop_
_entity_poly.entity_id
_entity_poly.type
_entity_poly.pdbx_seq_one_letter_code
_entity_poly.pdbx_strand_id
1 'polypeptide(L)'
;MLTVNRVSDEIRRIPAARKLVPSPKTYTSEMSDVQNRAAKEFYDAGLDALGRNTRETAKQAYYYFQNADGLVRGFKDSQQKMRLAKDMATLNVVVEQIPVNGKFEYSAQFFYDHVFQMLNQQFQEKDFVHFFSPEEAERSKLKYPDMVLQMGFYDFFIDRPQHYEEEKDLSGEIEEKYQVKITKDSTVTRSRMVRKRGKIRIVTDQVSSGGLLELKAVEFQSQKIVFTDKIQGIYTWENKYGVFVGDKEVLDNTLSNIISNKAMMPPAPQDMFVLFTKPIFNQLTDKLTNYFKQYN
;
A
#
# COMPACT_ATOMS: atom_id res chain seq x y z
N MET A 1 -8.95 -28.34 -34.66
CA MET A 1 -9.74 -29.41 -34.01
C MET A 1 -10.84 -28.83 -33.13
N LEU A 2 -10.54 -27.95 -32.17
CA LEU A 2 -11.53 -27.30 -31.29
C LEU A 2 -12.70 -26.63 -32.03
N THR A 3 -12.41 -25.79 -33.04
CA THR A 3 -13.46 -25.11 -33.83
C THR A 3 -14.35 -26.11 -34.58
N VAL A 4 -13.80 -27.21 -35.07
CA VAL A 4 -14.53 -28.23 -35.83
C VAL A 4 -15.38 -29.10 -34.90
N ASN A 5 -14.89 -29.40 -33.70
CA ASN A 5 -15.66 -30.08 -32.67
C ASN A 5 -16.82 -29.18 -32.20
N ARG A 6 -16.58 -27.88 -31.97
CA ARG A 6 -17.63 -26.90 -31.62
C ARG A 6 -18.72 -26.84 -32.69
N VAL A 7 -18.35 -26.73 -33.96
CA VAL A 7 -19.31 -26.74 -35.08
C VAL A 7 -20.04 -28.08 -35.17
N SER A 8 -19.34 -29.20 -34.95
CA SER A 8 -19.97 -30.53 -34.90
C SER A 8 -20.98 -30.67 -33.77
N ASP A 9 -20.69 -30.10 -32.60
CA ASP A 9 -21.60 -30.06 -31.45
C ASP A 9 -22.81 -29.16 -31.74
N GLU A 10 -22.60 -28.00 -32.37
CA GLU A 10 -23.68 -27.10 -32.81
C GLU A 10 -24.60 -27.77 -33.85
N ILE A 11 -24.04 -28.48 -34.83
CA ILE A 11 -24.82 -29.26 -35.81
C ILE A 11 -25.64 -30.36 -35.13
N ARG A 12 -25.08 -31.04 -34.13
CA ARG A 12 -25.79 -32.08 -33.35
C ARG A 12 -26.93 -31.50 -32.52
N ARG A 13 -26.82 -30.26 -32.04
CA ARG A 13 -27.83 -29.56 -31.23
C ARG A 13 -29.02 -29.06 -32.04
N ILE A 14 -28.88 -28.81 -33.34
CA ILE A 14 -29.95 -28.27 -34.20
C ILE A 14 -30.59 -29.41 -35.02
N PRO A 15 -31.88 -29.76 -34.80
CA PRO A 15 -32.53 -30.90 -35.47
C PRO A 15 -32.58 -30.80 -37.00
N ALA A 16 -32.77 -29.60 -37.55
CA ALA A 16 -32.75 -29.37 -39.00
C ALA A 16 -31.35 -29.55 -39.60
N ALA A 17 -30.31 -29.07 -38.91
CA ALA A 17 -28.92 -29.23 -39.35
C ALA A 17 -28.46 -30.69 -39.27
N ARG A 18 -28.90 -31.42 -38.23
CA ARG A 18 -28.62 -32.86 -38.07
C ARG A 18 -29.26 -33.73 -39.16
N LYS A 19 -30.39 -33.33 -39.73
CA LYS A 19 -30.99 -34.00 -40.90
C LYS A 19 -30.15 -33.80 -42.17
N LEU A 20 -29.49 -32.64 -42.31
CA LEU A 20 -28.64 -32.31 -43.46
C LEU A 20 -27.23 -32.90 -43.34
N VAL A 21 -26.68 -32.98 -42.12
CA VAL A 21 -25.37 -33.58 -41.82
C VAL A 21 -25.54 -34.62 -40.70
N PRO A 22 -25.83 -35.89 -41.05
CA PRO A 22 -26.19 -36.94 -40.08
C PRO A 22 -25.04 -37.37 -39.17
N SER A 23 -23.80 -37.28 -39.65
CA SER A 23 -22.59 -37.70 -38.92
C SER A 23 -21.49 -36.63 -38.97
N PRO A 24 -21.58 -35.57 -38.15
CA PRO A 24 -20.52 -34.57 -38.06
C PRO A 24 -19.24 -35.17 -37.48
N LYS A 25 -18.12 -34.97 -38.18
CA LYS A 25 -16.81 -35.51 -37.81
C LYS A 25 -16.28 -34.82 -36.55
N THR A 26 -16.07 -35.60 -35.50
CA THR A 26 -15.48 -35.16 -34.24
C THR A 26 -14.06 -35.69 -34.09
N TYR A 27 -13.15 -34.86 -33.61
CA TYR A 27 -11.74 -35.18 -33.38
C TYR A 27 -11.44 -35.38 -31.89
N THR A 28 -12.33 -36.03 -31.14
CA THR A 28 -12.22 -36.14 -29.68
C THR A 28 -11.01 -36.97 -29.26
N SER A 29 -10.76 -38.10 -29.94
CA SER A 29 -9.57 -38.95 -29.76
C SER A 29 -8.28 -38.19 -30.06
N GLU A 30 -8.21 -37.56 -31.22
CA GLU A 30 -7.02 -36.85 -31.68
C GLU A 30 -6.73 -35.65 -30.78
N MET A 31 -7.77 -34.98 -30.26
CA MET A 31 -7.63 -33.90 -29.29
C MET A 31 -7.07 -34.43 -27.97
N SER A 32 -7.56 -35.56 -27.46
CA SER A 32 -7.05 -36.21 -26.25
C SER A 32 -5.58 -36.62 -26.42
N ASP A 33 -5.22 -37.18 -27.57
CA ASP A 33 -3.83 -37.60 -27.86
C ASP A 33 -2.88 -36.41 -27.97
N VAL A 34 -3.34 -35.30 -28.56
CA VAL A 34 -2.57 -34.05 -28.62
C VAL A 34 -2.42 -33.45 -27.23
N GLN A 35 -3.47 -33.44 -26.40
CA GLN A 35 -3.41 -32.97 -25.02
C GLN A 35 -2.44 -33.79 -24.16
N ASN A 36 -2.50 -35.12 -24.26
CA ASN A 36 -1.56 -36.00 -23.55
C ASN A 36 -0.11 -35.81 -23.99
N ARG A 37 0.14 -35.65 -25.29
CA ARG A 37 1.48 -35.36 -25.80
C ARG A 37 1.97 -34.00 -25.33
N ALA A 38 1.15 -32.95 -25.44
CA ALA A 38 1.51 -31.62 -24.97
C ALA A 38 1.75 -31.60 -23.44
N ALA A 39 0.92 -32.29 -22.65
CA ALA A 39 1.13 -32.43 -21.21
C ALA A 39 2.46 -33.15 -20.90
N LYS A 40 2.83 -34.17 -21.69
CA LYS A 40 4.12 -34.84 -21.58
C LYS A 40 5.29 -33.89 -21.86
N GLU A 41 5.25 -33.13 -22.95
CA GLU A 41 6.31 -32.17 -23.30
C GLU A 41 6.52 -31.14 -22.16
N PHE A 42 5.43 -30.58 -21.62
CA PHE A 42 5.52 -29.67 -20.48
C PHE A 42 6.08 -30.35 -19.23
N TYR A 43 5.62 -31.57 -18.93
CA TYR A 43 6.11 -32.30 -17.77
C TYR A 43 7.60 -32.63 -17.86
N ASP A 44 8.07 -33.07 -19.04
CA ASP A 44 9.47 -33.41 -19.27
C ASP A 44 10.35 -32.14 -19.20
N ALA A 45 9.90 -31.02 -19.78
CA ALA A 45 10.56 -29.71 -19.63
C ALA A 45 10.58 -29.22 -18.17
N GLY A 46 9.53 -29.51 -17.40
CA GLY A 46 9.47 -29.23 -15.96
C GLY A 46 10.51 -30.02 -15.17
N LEU A 47 10.72 -31.30 -15.48
CA LEU A 47 11.76 -32.12 -14.87
C LEU A 47 13.15 -31.59 -15.19
N ASP A 48 13.40 -31.23 -16.45
CA ASP A 48 14.69 -30.67 -16.89
C ASP A 48 15.01 -29.34 -16.20
N ALA A 49 14.03 -28.43 -16.10
CA ALA A 49 14.19 -27.15 -15.42
C ALA A 49 14.43 -27.33 -13.91
N LEU A 50 13.68 -28.24 -13.28
CA LEU A 50 13.84 -28.55 -11.85
C LEU A 50 15.21 -29.17 -11.55
N GLY A 51 15.73 -30.02 -12.45
CA GLY A 51 17.04 -30.66 -12.31
C GLY A 51 18.24 -29.69 -12.30
N ARG A 52 18.07 -28.45 -12.79
CA ARG A 52 19.11 -27.40 -12.78
C ARG A 52 19.36 -26.79 -11.40
N ASN A 53 18.48 -27.06 -10.44
CA ASN A 53 18.64 -26.71 -9.04
C ASN A 53 18.89 -25.20 -8.76
N THR A 54 18.26 -24.30 -9.53
CA THR A 54 18.24 -22.86 -9.28
C THR A 54 16.81 -22.36 -9.04
N ARG A 55 16.65 -21.25 -8.31
CA ARG A 55 15.32 -20.67 -8.02
C ARG A 55 14.59 -20.28 -9.31
N GLU A 56 15.29 -19.68 -10.24
CA GLU A 56 14.78 -19.18 -11.52
C GLU A 56 14.30 -20.34 -12.40
N THR A 57 15.03 -21.46 -12.42
CA THR A 57 14.60 -22.65 -13.14
C THR A 57 13.49 -23.41 -12.40
N ALA A 58 13.44 -23.34 -11.07
CA ALA A 58 12.33 -23.88 -10.28
C ALA A 58 11.02 -23.14 -10.55
N LYS A 59 11.05 -21.81 -10.72
CA LYS A 59 9.88 -21.04 -11.17
C LYS A 59 9.37 -21.49 -12.54
N GLN A 60 10.29 -21.68 -13.50
CA GLN A 60 9.93 -22.19 -14.82
C GLN A 60 9.30 -23.58 -14.71
N ALA A 61 9.91 -24.47 -13.91
CA ALA A 61 9.39 -25.80 -13.65
C ALA A 61 7.97 -25.77 -13.05
N TYR A 62 7.70 -24.86 -12.10
CA TYR A 62 6.36 -24.67 -11.54
C TYR A 62 5.31 -24.40 -12.63
N TYR A 63 5.58 -23.45 -13.54
CA TYR A 63 4.67 -23.14 -14.64
C TYR A 63 4.54 -24.29 -15.66
N TYR A 64 5.62 -25.03 -15.92
CA TYR A 64 5.55 -26.21 -16.77
C TYR A 64 4.67 -27.30 -16.17
N PHE A 65 4.80 -27.60 -14.87
CA PHE A 65 3.92 -28.57 -14.20
C PHE A 65 2.47 -28.07 -14.11
N GLN A 66 2.26 -26.77 -13.91
CA GLN A 66 0.93 -26.16 -13.94
C GLN A 66 0.27 -26.32 -15.32
N ASN A 67 1.03 -26.09 -16.41
CA ASN A 67 0.54 -26.29 -17.77
C ASN A 67 0.23 -27.76 -18.07
N ALA A 68 1.08 -28.68 -17.61
CA ALA A 68 0.82 -30.12 -17.74
C ALA A 68 -0.47 -30.55 -17.02
N ASP A 69 -0.67 -30.11 -15.77
CA ASP A 69 -1.90 -30.38 -15.00
C ASP A 69 -3.14 -29.69 -15.60
N GLY A 70 -2.97 -28.51 -16.19
CA GLY A 70 -4.05 -27.77 -16.86
C GLY A 70 -4.51 -28.42 -18.16
N LEU A 71 -3.61 -29.09 -18.88
CA LEU A 71 -3.93 -29.84 -20.10
C LEU A 71 -4.57 -31.20 -19.80
N VAL A 72 -3.99 -31.92 -18.84
CA VAL A 72 -4.49 -33.22 -18.37
C VAL A 72 -4.44 -33.21 -16.84
N ARG A 73 -5.62 -33.12 -16.21
CA ARG A 73 -5.73 -33.04 -14.76
C ARG A 73 -5.09 -34.27 -14.10
N GLY A 74 -4.16 -34.05 -13.18
CA GLY A 74 -3.42 -35.11 -12.52
C GLY A 74 -2.46 -35.84 -13.45
N PHE A 75 -1.89 -35.16 -14.46
CA PHE A 75 -0.90 -35.75 -15.35
C PHE A 75 0.32 -36.23 -14.55
N LYS A 76 0.43 -37.56 -14.38
CA LYS A 76 1.45 -38.20 -13.54
C LYS A 76 1.43 -37.61 -12.11
N ASP A 77 2.58 -37.17 -11.60
CA ASP A 77 2.78 -36.51 -10.31
C ASP A 77 3.00 -34.98 -10.46
N SER A 78 2.49 -34.37 -11.53
CA SER A 78 2.64 -32.92 -11.82
C SER A 78 2.31 -32.03 -10.61
N GLN A 79 1.25 -32.34 -9.85
CA GLN A 79 0.85 -31.57 -8.68
C GLN A 79 1.85 -31.66 -7.52
N GLN A 80 2.53 -32.80 -7.35
CA GLN A 80 3.59 -32.95 -6.35
C GLN A 80 4.84 -32.20 -6.80
N LYS A 81 5.22 -32.34 -8.07
CA LYS A 81 6.36 -31.65 -8.65
C LYS A 81 6.18 -30.13 -8.67
N MET A 82 4.97 -29.66 -8.92
CA MET A 82 4.59 -28.24 -8.82
C MET A 82 4.81 -27.70 -7.41
N ARG A 83 4.40 -28.44 -6.36
CA ARG A 83 4.64 -28.04 -4.96
C ARG A 83 6.12 -27.99 -4.62
N LEU A 84 6.89 -28.97 -5.06
CA LEU A 84 8.35 -28.99 -4.84
C LEU A 84 9.05 -27.85 -5.58
N ALA A 85 8.67 -27.60 -6.84
CA ALA A 85 9.17 -26.49 -7.61
C ALA A 85 8.79 -25.14 -6.97
N LYS A 86 7.57 -25.02 -6.42
CA LYS A 86 7.11 -23.84 -5.69
C LYS A 86 7.97 -23.56 -4.46
N ASP A 87 8.18 -24.57 -3.63
CA ASP A 87 8.99 -24.47 -2.41
C ASP A 87 10.41 -24.00 -2.74
N MET A 88 11.05 -24.65 -3.72
CA MET A 88 12.39 -24.30 -4.17
C MET A 88 12.48 -22.92 -4.86
N ALA A 89 11.40 -22.48 -5.51
CA ALA A 89 11.32 -21.19 -6.18
C ALA A 89 11.05 -20.01 -5.22
N THR A 90 10.53 -20.30 -4.02
CA THR A 90 10.04 -19.28 -3.09
C THR A 90 11.19 -18.72 -2.26
N LEU A 91 11.34 -17.40 -2.30
CA LEU A 91 12.27 -16.66 -1.44
C LEU A 91 11.65 -16.51 -0.05
N ASN A 92 12.27 -17.12 0.96
CA ASN A 92 11.86 -16.99 2.36
C ASN A 92 12.61 -15.85 3.04
N VAL A 93 11.87 -14.83 3.47
CA VAL A 93 12.41 -13.60 4.03
C VAL A 93 11.97 -13.47 5.49
N VAL A 94 12.91 -13.36 6.43
CA VAL A 94 12.60 -13.02 7.82
C VAL A 94 12.65 -11.51 7.98
N VAL A 95 11.58 -10.92 8.51
CA VAL A 95 11.51 -9.48 8.79
C VAL A 95 11.81 -9.26 10.27
N GLU A 96 12.99 -8.73 10.57
CA GLU A 96 13.42 -8.51 11.96
C GLU A 96 12.65 -7.35 12.61
N GLN A 97 12.42 -7.49 13.92
CA GLN A 97 11.88 -6.42 14.74
C GLN A 97 12.85 -5.22 14.76
N ILE A 98 12.30 -4.02 14.89
CA ILE A 98 13.09 -2.79 14.84
C ILE A 98 13.69 -2.52 16.21
N PRO A 99 15.03 -2.55 16.37
CA PRO A 99 15.64 -2.24 17.66
C PRO A 99 15.47 -0.75 17.95
N VAL A 100 14.78 -0.42 19.04
CA VAL A 100 14.64 0.95 19.54
C VAL A 100 14.81 1.00 21.06
N ASN A 101 15.13 2.18 21.57
CA ASN A 101 15.15 2.43 23.01
C ASN A 101 13.74 2.23 23.61
N GLY A 102 13.63 1.61 24.79
CA GLY A 102 12.38 1.17 25.42
C GLY A 102 11.27 2.22 25.54
N LYS A 103 11.59 3.52 25.51
CA LYS A 103 10.58 4.60 25.49
C LYS A 103 9.66 4.57 24.25
N PHE A 104 10.16 4.10 23.11
CA PHE A 104 9.45 4.11 21.82
C PHE A 104 9.21 2.70 21.26
N GLU A 105 9.43 1.66 22.07
CA GLU A 105 9.29 0.26 21.68
C GLU A 105 7.90 -0.06 21.12
N TYR A 106 6.84 0.36 21.80
CA TYR A 106 5.47 0.18 21.29
C TYR A 106 5.21 0.88 19.96
N SER A 107 5.74 2.09 19.77
CA SER A 107 5.56 2.85 18.52
C SER A 107 6.34 2.22 17.37
N ALA A 108 7.53 1.68 17.63
CA ALA A 108 8.32 0.95 16.64
C ALA A 108 7.68 -0.41 16.31
N GLN A 109 7.16 -1.13 17.31
CA GLN A 109 6.42 -2.38 17.12
C GLN A 109 5.18 -2.15 16.25
N PHE A 110 4.41 -1.09 16.54
CA PHE A 110 3.26 -0.72 15.73
C PHE A 110 3.64 -0.44 14.27
N PHE A 111 4.75 0.25 14.03
CA PHE A 111 5.26 0.46 12.67
C PHE A 111 5.69 -0.86 12.01
N TYR A 112 6.41 -1.72 12.73
CA TYR A 112 6.81 -3.06 12.27
C TYR A 112 5.59 -3.89 11.86
N ASP A 113 4.57 -3.99 12.72
CA ASP A 113 3.36 -4.79 12.47
C ASP A 113 2.66 -4.32 11.19
N HIS A 114 2.57 -3.01 10.98
CA HIS A 114 1.99 -2.44 9.76
C HIS A 114 2.81 -2.76 8.51
N VAL A 115 4.14 -2.69 8.57
CA VAL A 115 5.01 -3.07 7.45
C VAL A 115 4.90 -4.55 7.15
N PHE A 116 4.95 -5.40 8.18
CA PHE A 116 4.84 -6.84 8.05
C PHE A 116 3.48 -7.26 7.46
N GLN A 117 2.40 -6.65 7.94
CA GLN A 117 1.06 -6.86 7.39
C GLN A 117 0.99 -6.41 5.92
N MET A 118 1.53 -5.24 5.59
CA MET A 118 1.56 -4.73 4.22
C MET A 118 2.29 -5.69 3.27
N LEU A 119 3.45 -6.21 3.67
CA LEU A 119 4.22 -7.19 2.88
C LEU A 119 3.39 -8.45 2.60
N ASN A 120 2.74 -9.02 3.61
CA ASN A 120 1.91 -10.22 3.45
C ASN A 120 0.60 -9.97 2.69
N GLN A 121 0.10 -8.74 2.66
CA GLN A 121 -1.03 -8.36 1.80
C GLN A 121 -0.61 -8.24 0.33
N GLN A 122 0.58 -7.70 0.10
CA GLN A 122 1.12 -7.44 -1.24
C GLN A 122 1.68 -8.71 -1.92
N PHE A 123 2.19 -9.66 -1.13
CA PHE A 123 2.75 -10.93 -1.59
C PHE A 123 2.02 -12.10 -0.93
N GLN A 124 1.24 -12.83 -1.73
CA GLN A 124 0.37 -13.91 -1.28
C GLN A 124 0.98 -15.29 -1.60
N GLU A 125 0.33 -16.38 -1.19
CA GLU A 125 0.81 -17.76 -1.42
C GLU A 125 1.11 -18.09 -2.90
N LYS A 126 0.40 -17.44 -3.84
CA LYS A 126 0.65 -17.60 -5.28
C LYS A 126 2.00 -17.04 -5.72
N ASP A 127 2.55 -16.08 -4.98
CA ASP A 127 3.80 -15.35 -5.25
C ASP A 127 5.00 -16.14 -4.75
N PHE A 128 6.17 -15.95 -5.35
CA PHE A 128 7.43 -16.66 -5.02
C PHE A 128 8.26 -15.92 -3.96
N VAL A 129 7.60 -15.16 -3.10
CA VAL A 129 8.21 -14.51 -1.94
C VAL A 129 7.29 -14.72 -0.75
N HIS A 130 7.86 -15.17 0.36
CA HIS A 130 7.12 -15.37 1.60
C HIS A 130 7.86 -14.72 2.76
N PHE A 131 7.11 -13.96 3.57
CA PHE A 131 7.63 -13.19 4.68
C PHE A 131 7.26 -13.86 6.00
N PHE A 132 8.23 -13.93 6.91
CA PHE A 132 8.06 -14.48 8.25
C PHE A 132 8.40 -13.42 9.28
N SER A 133 7.59 -13.34 10.34
CA SER A 133 8.06 -12.75 11.59
C SER A 133 9.12 -13.65 12.23
N PRO A 134 9.95 -13.15 13.17
CA PRO A 134 10.89 -13.99 13.91
C PRO A 134 10.21 -15.16 14.61
N GLU A 135 9.04 -14.92 15.22
CA GLU A 135 8.26 -15.93 15.93
C GLU A 135 7.68 -16.99 14.96
N GLU A 136 7.26 -16.58 13.77
CA GLU A 136 6.77 -17.49 12.74
C GLU A 136 7.89 -18.36 12.16
N ALA A 137 9.07 -17.78 11.94
CA ALA A 137 10.26 -18.51 11.52
C ALA A 137 10.67 -19.57 12.55
N GLU A 138 10.61 -19.25 13.84
CA GLU A 138 10.86 -20.22 14.91
C GLU A 138 9.81 -21.33 14.94
N ARG A 139 8.52 -20.99 14.86
CA ARG A 139 7.41 -21.96 14.87
C ARG A 139 7.45 -22.92 13.67
N SER A 140 7.80 -22.40 12.49
CA SER A 140 8.00 -23.16 11.26
C SER A 140 9.33 -23.92 11.22
N LYS A 141 10.21 -23.70 12.22
CA LYS A 141 11.58 -24.24 12.27
C LYS A 141 12.43 -23.84 11.06
N LEU A 142 12.19 -22.65 10.51
CA LEU A 142 12.97 -22.05 9.44
C LEU A 142 14.33 -21.61 9.99
N LYS A 143 15.33 -22.48 9.91
CA LYS A 143 16.69 -22.22 10.43
C LYS A 143 17.56 -21.39 9.49
N TYR A 144 17.29 -21.47 8.19
CA TYR A 144 18.10 -20.87 7.14
C TYR A 144 17.16 -20.14 6.17
N PRO A 145 16.68 -18.93 6.51
CA PRO A 145 15.99 -18.11 5.54
C PRO A 145 16.94 -17.75 4.39
N ASP A 146 16.40 -17.31 3.26
CA ASP A 146 17.22 -16.83 2.14
C ASP A 146 17.71 -15.41 2.41
N MET A 147 16.86 -14.60 3.05
CA MET A 147 17.09 -13.18 3.27
C MET A 147 16.56 -12.73 4.63
N VAL A 148 17.23 -11.74 5.21
CA VAL A 148 16.81 -11.06 6.42
C VAL A 148 16.58 -9.59 6.09
N LEU A 149 15.38 -9.09 6.36
CA LEU A 149 15.02 -7.69 6.22
C LEU A 149 15.17 -7.00 7.56
N GLN A 150 16.12 -6.07 7.63
CA GLN A 150 16.47 -5.33 8.83
C GLN A 150 16.06 -3.87 8.68
N MET A 151 15.49 -3.31 9.74
CA MET A 151 15.03 -1.95 9.80
C MET A 151 15.51 -1.30 11.09
N GLY A 152 15.92 -0.04 11.04
CA GLY A 152 16.39 0.70 12.21
C GLY A 152 16.09 2.18 12.11
N PHE A 153 15.60 2.77 13.19
CA PHE A 153 15.41 4.22 13.27
C PHE A 153 16.68 4.90 13.82
N TYR A 154 17.13 5.93 13.11
CA TYR A 154 18.27 6.76 13.47
C TYR A 154 17.85 8.23 13.55
N ASP A 155 18.58 8.99 14.35
CA ASP A 155 18.45 10.44 14.48
C ASP A 155 17.00 10.89 14.73
N PHE A 156 16.23 10.12 15.50
CA PHE A 156 14.89 10.52 15.88
C PHE A 156 14.95 11.73 16.83
N PHE A 157 14.23 12.78 16.48
CA PHE A 157 14.10 13.97 17.29
C PHE A 157 12.66 14.44 17.37
N ILE A 158 12.36 15.14 18.46
CA ILE A 158 11.16 15.95 18.63
C ILE A 158 11.66 17.33 19.03
N ASP A 159 11.31 18.34 18.23
CA ASP A 159 11.66 19.71 18.52
C ASP A 159 10.93 20.22 19.77
N ARG A 160 11.50 21.25 20.38
CA ARG A 160 10.82 21.97 21.45
C ARG A 160 9.57 22.64 20.88
N PRO A 161 8.42 22.62 21.60
CA PRO A 161 7.25 23.37 21.18
C PRO A 161 7.56 24.83 20.92
N GLN A 162 7.13 25.30 19.75
CA GLN A 162 7.25 26.67 19.31
C GLN A 162 5.88 27.34 19.46
N HIS A 163 5.89 28.60 19.91
CA HIS A 163 4.71 29.41 20.13
C HIS A 163 4.90 30.76 19.44
N TYR A 164 4.02 31.08 18.50
CA TYR A 164 4.06 32.31 17.74
C TYR A 164 2.76 33.09 17.94
N GLU A 165 2.86 34.40 18.19
CA GLU A 165 1.71 35.31 18.22
C GLU A 165 1.85 36.36 17.12
N GLU A 166 0.77 36.60 16.38
CA GLU A 166 0.65 37.65 15.37
C GLU A 166 -0.58 38.51 15.67
N GLU A 167 -0.41 39.82 15.72
CA GLU A 167 -1.53 40.77 15.79
C GLU A 167 -1.75 41.44 14.43
N LYS A 168 -3.01 41.55 14.03
CA LYS A 168 -3.39 42.19 12.77
C LYS A 168 -4.61 43.08 12.96
N ASP A 169 -4.48 44.33 12.52
CA ASP A 169 -5.60 45.25 12.38
C ASP A 169 -6.30 45.01 11.04
N LEU A 170 -7.62 44.87 11.10
CA LEU A 170 -8.51 44.64 9.97
C LEU A 170 -9.40 45.86 9.78
N SER A 171 -9.60 46.26 8.53
CA SER A 171 -10.60 47.27 8.21
C SER A 171 -11.17 47.03 6.82
N GLY A 172 -12.45 47.30 6.66
CA GLY A 172 -13.15 47.19 5.38
C GLY A 172 -14.27 48.22 5.28
N GLU A 173 -14.68 48.54 4.06
CA GLU A 173 -15.87 49.34 3.81
C GLU A 173 -17.01 48.41 3.40
N ILE A 174 -18.07 48.37 4.19
CA ILE A 174 -19.22 47.48 3.98
C ILE A 174 -20.43 48.32 3.62
N GLU A 175 -21.13 47.92 2.56
CA GLU A 175 -22.39 48.53 2.16
C GLU A 175 -23.50 48.12 3.15
N GLU A 176 -24.01 49.08 3.92
CA GLU A 176 -25.11 48.88 4.85
C GLU A 176 -26.40 49.45 4.24
N LYS A 177 -27.44 48.63 4.16
CA LYS A 177 -28.78 49.04 3.73
C LYS A 177 -29.59 49.51 4.94
N TYR A 178 -30.16 50.70 4.84
CA TYR A 178 -31.01 51.28 5.87
C TYR A 178 -32.31 51.81 5.27
N GLN A 179 -33.36 51.83 6.08
CA GLN A 179 -34.69 52.26 5.68
C GLN A 179 -34.95 53.71 6.09
N VAL A 180 -35.39 54.54 5.15
CA VAL A 180 -35.79 55.94 5.39
C VAL A 180 -37.29 56.06 5.15
N LYS A 181 -38.04 56.49 6.16
CA LYS A 181 -39.46 56.85 6.00
C LYS A 181 -39.56 58.18 5.26
N ILE A 182 -40.27 58.19 4.14
CA ILE A 182 -40.47 59.39 3.32
C ILE A 182 -41.87 59.99 3.58
N THR A 183 -42.87 59.17 3.85
CA THR A 183 -44.23 59.58 4.27
C THR A 183 -44.82 58.62 5.31
N LYS A 184 -46.02 58.88 5.85
CA LYS A 184 -46.68 58.04 6.87
C LYS A 184 -46.79 56.55 6.45
N ASP A 185 -46.91 56.28 5.15
CA ASP A 185 -47.11 54.93 4.60
C ASP A 185 -46.00 54.45 3.63
N SER A 186 -44.91 55.22 3.43
CA SER A 186 -43.83 54.82 2.51
C SER A 186 -42.44 54.81 3.14
N THR A 187 -41.70 53.72 2.90
CA THR A 187 -40.33 53.53 3.35
C THR A 187 -39.46 53.15 2.15
N VAL A 188 -38.31 53.80 1.98
CA VAL A 188 -37.36 53.53 0.90
C VAL A 188 -36.06 53.00 1.48
N THR A 189 -35.53 51.94 0.88
CA THR A 189 -34.22 51.38 1.21
C THR A 189 -33.12 52.18 0.51
N ARG A 190 -32.17 52.71 1.28
CA ARG A 190 -30.95 53.35 0.78
C ARG A 190 -29.73 52.57 1.25
N SER A 191 -28.60 52.73 0.57
CA SER A 191 -27.32 52.16 1.00
C SER A 191 -26.29 53.25 1.30
N ARG A 192 -25.39 52.94 2.25
CA ARG A 192 -24.22 53.76 2.58
C ARG A 192 -23.01 52.85 2.79
N MET A 193 -21.82 53.34 2.47
CA MET A 193 -20.58 52.66 2.85
C MET A 193 -20.23 53.01 4.29
N VAL A 194 -20.09 52.01 5.14
CA VAL A 194 -19.66 52.16 6.53
C VAL A 194 -18.31 51.49 6.71
N ARG A 195 -17.34 52.23 7.24
CA ARG A 195 -16.03 51.68 7.58
C ARG A 195 -16.14 50.85 8.85
N LYS A 196 -15.87 49.57 8.73
CA LYS A 196 -15.82 48.59 9.82
C LYS A 196 -14.38 48.26 10.16
N ARG A 197 -14.13 47.94 11.43
CA ARG A 197 -12.78 47.65 11.93
C ARG A 197 -12.80 46.49 12.91
N GLY A 198 -11.67 45.82 13.02
CA GLY A 198 -11.42 44.88 14.09
C GLY A 198 -9.95 44.58 14.24
N LYS A 199 -9.59 43.96 15.35
CA LYS A 199 -8.24 43.48 15.63
C LYS A 199 -8.33 41.99 15.89
N ILE A 200 -7.44 41.23 15.27
CA ILE A 200 -7.29 39.80 15.53
C ILE A 200 -5.89 39.54 16.10
N ARG A 201 -5.83 38.69 17.12
CA ARG A 201 -4.60 38.05 17.59
C ARG A 201 -4.65 36.58 17.22
N ILE A 202 -3.70 36.14 16.41
CA ILE A 202 -3.54 34.75 15.96
C ILE A 202 -2.39 34.14 16.74
N VAL A 203 -2.63 32.95 17.29
CA VAL A 203 -1.64 32.14 17.99
C VAL A 203 -1.40 30.87 17.17
N THR A 204 -0.13 30.53 16.97
CA THR A 204 0.30 29.30 16.30
C THR A 204 1.20 28.52 17.23
N ASP A 205 0.71 27.37 17.71
CA ASP A 205 1.52 26.37 18.41
C ASP A 205 1.99 25.31 17.43
N GLN A 206 3.29 24.96 17.48
CA GLN A 206 3.88 24.00 16.56
C GLN A 206 4.87 23.09 17.28
N VAL A 207 4.85 21.79 16.94
CA VAL A 207 5.88 20.82 17.33
C VAL A 207 6.22 19.97 16.11
N SER A 208 7.50 19.83 15.82
CA SER A 208 7.97 18.97 14.73
C SER A 208 8.67 17.73 15.29
N SER A 209 8.52 16.61 14.61
CA SER A 209 9.28 15.39 14.84
C SER A 209 9.86 14.89 13.52
N GLY A 210 11.00 14.22 13.59
CA GLY A 210 11.64 13.68 12.40
C GLY A 210 12.66 12.61 12.73
N GLY A 211 13.12 11.94 11.69
CA GLY A 211 14.13 10.89 11.81
C GLY A 211 14.37 10.19 10.49
N LEU A 212 15.24 9.18 10.55
CA LEU A 212 15.62 8.37 9.40
C LEU A 212 15.34 6.90 9.67
N LEU A 213 14.65 6.22 8.76
CA LEU A 213 14.60 4.77 8.72
C LEU A 213 15.71 4.27 7.80
N GLU A 214 16.65 3.50 8.35
CA GLU A 214 17.56 2.69 7.56
C GLU A 214 16.94 1.31 7.31
N LEU A 215 17.04 0.87 6.07
CA LEU A 215 16.53 -0.39 5.57
C LEU A 215 17.67 -1.19 4.96
N LYS A 216 17.77 -2.47 5.30
CA LYS A 216 18.77 -3.40 4.75
C LYS A 216 18.11 -4.74 4.47
N ALA A 217 18.30 -5.27 3.27
CA ALA A 217 18.03 -6.67 2.98
C ALA A 217 19.37 -7.40 2.87
N VAL A 218 19.54 -8.43 3.69
CA VAL A 218 20.80 -9.16 3.86
C VAL A 218 20.60 -10.60 3.44
N GLU A 219 21.42 -11.10 2.53
CA GLU A 219 21.42 -12.53 2.17
C GLU A 219 21.96 -13.35 3.34
N PHE A 220 21.20 -14.36 3.78
CA PHE A 220 21.50 -15.05 5.05
C PHE A 220 22.82 -15.83 5.02
N GLN A 221 23.11 -16.52 3.92
CA GLN A 221 24.31 -17.36 3.85
C GLN A 221 25.61 -16.55 3.72
N SER A 222 25.61 -15.52 2.87
CA SER A 222 26.81 -14.73 2.59
C SER A 222 26.96 -13.50 3.49
N GLN A 223 25.92 -13.12 4.22
CA GLN A 223 25.82 -11.87 4.97
C GLN A 223 25.99 -10.62 4.10
N LYS A 224 25.79 -10.76 2.79
CA LYS A 224 25.90 -9.65 1.83
C LYS A 224 24.64 -8.79 1.91
N ILE A 225 24.82 -7.49 2.05
CA ILE A 225 23.74 -6.51 1.86
C ILE A 225 23.42 -6.46 0.35
N VAL A 226 22.24 -6.95 -0.01
CA VAL A 226 21.77 -7.00 -1.41
C VAL A 226 20.86 -5.82 -1.74
N PHE A 227 20.32 -5.16 -0.72
CA PHE A 227 19.56 -3.93 -0.86
C PHE A 227 19.71 -3.08 0.39
N THR A 228 19.82 -1.77 0.21
CA THR A 228 19.81 -0.83 1.32
C THR A 228 19.21 0.50 0.90
N ASP A 229 18.52 1.14 1.82
CA ASP A 229 17.95 2.46 1.61
C ASP A 229 17.86 3.24 2.92
N LYS A 230 17.72 4.56 2.80
CA LYS A 230 17.58 5.50 3.91
C LYS A 230 16.40 6.42 3.61
N ILE A 231 15.36 6.33 4.43
CA ILE A 231 14.08 7.00 4.21
C ILE A 231 13.86 8.03 5.31
N GLN A 232 13.81 9.30 4.93
CA GLN A 232 13.56 10.37 5.88
C GLN A 232 12.05 10.56 6.12
N GLY A 233 11.69 10.76 7.37
CA GLY A 233 10.35 11.15 7.79
C GLY A 233 10.41 12.42 8.61
N ILE A 234 9.50 13.36 8.31
CA ILE A 234 9.29 14.57 9.10
C ILE A 234 7.78 14.78 9.22
N TYR A 235 7.33 15.16 10.40
CA TYR A 235 5.96 15.55 10.66
C TYR A 235 5.93 16.81 11.53
N THR A 236 5.08 17.75 11.17
CA THR A 236 4.84 18.97 11.93
C THR A 236 3.39 18.99 12.38
N TRP A 237 3.18 18.93 13.69
CA TRP A 237 1.90 19.25 14.29
C TRP A 237 1.79 20.77 14.41
N GLU A 238 0.66 21.34 13.98
CA GLU A 238 0.38 22.77 14.04
C GLU A 238 -1.06 22.98 14.54
N ASN A 239 -1.24 23.89 15.50
CA ASN A 239 -2.55 24.37 15.96
C ASN A 239 -2.60 25.89 15.87
N LYS A 240 -3.44 26.40 14.97
CA LYS A 240 -3.71 27.83 14.80
C LYS A 240 -5.07 28.18 15.38
N TYR A 241 -5.09 29.09 16.34
CA TYR A 241 -6.32 29.62 16.94
C TYR A 241 -6.18 31.12 17.16
N GLY A 242 -7.29 31.83 17.39
CA GLY A 242 -7.22 33.27 17.53
C GLY A 242 -8.36 33.89 18.32
N VAL A 243 -8.13 35.12 18.75
CA VAL A 243 -9.12 35.97 19.42
C VAL A 243 -9.33 37.20 18.54
N PHE A 244 -10.59 37.49 18.23
CA PHE A 244 -10.98 38.65 17.44
C PHE A 244 -11.87 39.58 18.24
N VAL A 245 -11.63 40.89 18.10
CA VAL A 245 -12.45 41.95 18.68
C VAL A 245 -12.75 42.99 17.60
N GLY A 246 -14.04 43.25 17.36
CA GLY A 246 -14.50 44.25 16.40
C GLY A 246 -15.68 43.79 15.55
N ASP A 247 -15.86 44.44 14.42
CA ASP A 247 -16.94 44.17 13.47
C ASP A 247 -16.67 42.88 12.68
N LYS A 248 -17.48 41.83 12.88
CA LYS A 248 -17.26 40.51 12.25
C LYS A 248 -17.22 40.52 10.72
N GLU A 249 -17.80 41.54 10.09
CA GLU A 249 -17.82 41.69 8.63
C GLU A 249 -16.45 42.01 8.03
N VAL A 250 -15.44 42.32 8.85
CA VAL A 250 -14.05 42.47 8.38
C VAL A 250 -13.28 41.15 8.35
N LEU A 251 -13.86 40.05 8.85
CA LEU A 251 -13.26 38.73 8.82
C LEU A 251 -13.53 38.05 7.48
N ASP A 252 -12.48 37.51 6.87
CA ASP A 252 -12.63 36.55 5.78
C ASP A 252 -12.91 35.13 6.32
N ASN A 253 -13.15 34.18 5.41
CA ASN A 253 -13.44 32.79 5.77
C ASN A 253 -12.25 32.12 6.49
N THR A 254 -11.02 32.45 6.13
CA THR A 254 -9.81 31.87 6.73
C THR A 254 -9.67 32.31 8.18
N LEU A 255 -9.79 33.61 8.45
CA LEU A 255 -9.73 34.17 9.79
C LEU A 255 -10.92 33.70 10.64
N SER A 256 -12.11 33.58 10.04
CA SER A 256 -13.30 33.02 10.68
C SER A 256 -13.08 31.58 11.15
N ASN A 257 -12.39 30.76 10.34
CA ASN A 257 -12.02 29.40 10.74
C ASN A 257 -11.00 29.41 11.89
N ILE A 258 -9.98 30.28 11.84
CA ILE A 258 -8.96 30.39 12.89
C ILE A 258 -9.57 30.78 14.25
N ILE A 259 -10.50 31.74 14.29
CA ILE A 259 -11.16 32.13 15.55
C ILE A 259 -12.13 31.06 16.08
N SER A 260 -12.55 30.11 15.22
CA SER A 260 -13.40 28.99 15.62
C SER A 260 -12.60 27.83 16.23
N ASN A 261 -11.29 27.77 15.96
CA ASN A 261 -10.41 26.75 16.50
C ASN A 261 -10.18 26.95 18.00
N LYS A 262 -9.95 25.84 18.70
CA LYS A 262 -9.56 25.85 20.12
C LYS A 262 -8.07 25.63 20.24
N ALA A 263 -7.49 26.21 21.30
CA ALA A 263 -6.15 25.89 21.74
C ALA A 263 -6.07 24.39 22.08
N MET A 264 -5.10 23.70 21.51
CA MET A 264 -4.85 22.28 21.73
C MET A 264 -3.42 22.07 22.22
N MET A 265 -3.22 21.10 23.09
CA MET A 265 -1.87 20.67 23.45
C MET A 265 -1.27 19.84 22.30
N PRO A 266 0.06 19.89 22.10
CA PRO A 266 0.71 19.03 21.15
C PRO A 266 0.53 17.54 21.52
N PRO A 267 0.59 16.63 20.53
CA PRO A 267 0.54 15.19 20.78
C PRO A 267 1.65 14.72 21.72
N ALA A 268 1.43 13.59 22.38
CA ALA A 268 2.45 13.00 23.24
C ALA A 268 3.68 12.56 22.40
N PRO A 269 4.87 12.44 23.00
CA PRO A 269 6.07 12.02 22.27
C PRO A 269 5.93 10.70 21.48
N GLN A 270 5.18 9.73 22.01
CA GLN A 270 4.90 8.46 21.31
C GLN A 270 4.02 8.68 20.08
N ASP A 271 3.02 9.56 20.16
CA ASP A 271 2.18 9.91 18.99
C ASP A 271 3.01 10.66 17.95
N MET A 272 3.87 11.59 18.36
CA MET A 272 4.79 12.30 17.48
C MET A 272 5.75 11.33 16.77
N PHE A 273 6.14 10.23 17.42
CA PHE A 273 6.88 9.13 16.79
C PHE A 273 6.03 8.48 15.68
N VAL A 274 4.81 8.03 16.00
CA VAL A 274 3.92 7.41 15.00
C VAL A 274 3.59 8.35 13.84
N LEU A 275 3.53 9.67 14.09
CA LEU A 275 3.19 10.64 13.06
C LEU A 275 4.34 10.88 12.05
N PHE A 276 5.61 10.92 12.48
CA PHE A 276 6.73 11.07 11.53
C PHE A 276 6.98 9.79 10.73
N THR A 277 6.56 8.61 11.22
CA THR A 277 6.70 7.36 10.46
C THR A 277 5.67 7.22 9.34
N LYS A 278 4.59 8.00 9.33
CA LYS A 278 3.59 7.98 8.24
C LYS A 278 4.20 8.22 6.84
N PRO A 279 4.96 9.31 6.59
CA PRO A 279 5.62 9.51 5.31
C PRO A 279 6.69 8.46 5.00
N ILE A 280 7.32 7.88 6.04
CA ILE A 280 8.27 6.77 5.87
C ILE A 280 7.56 5.53 5.35
N PHE A 281 6.43 5.18 5.95
CA PHE A 281 5.65 4.00 5.60
C PHE A 281 5.25 3.98 4.12
N ASN A 282 4.76 5.11 3.60
CA ASN A 282 4.35 5.22 2.19
C ASN A 282 5.53 4.97 1.25
N GLN A 283 6.67 5.63 1.49
CA GLN A 283 7.87 5.46 0.67
C GLN A 283 8.45 4.04 0.78
N LEU A 284 8.45 3.47 1.99
CA LEU A 284 8.93 2.13 2.27
C LEU A 284 8.09 1.09 1.52
N THR A 285 6.77 1.25 1.52
CA THR A 285 5.82 0.37 0.82
C THR A 285 6.18 0.25 -0.65
N ASP A 286 6.36 1.38 -1.34
CA ASP A 286 6.70 1.39 -2.76
C ASP A 286 8.07 0.73 -3.02
N LYS A 287 9.07 1.06 -2.20
CA LYS A 287 10.43 0.54 -2.34
C LYS A 287 10.50 -0.97 -2.15
N LEU A 288 9.93 -1.48 -1.06
CA LEU A 288 9.91 -2.92 -0.77
C LEU A 288 9.06 -3.69 -1.78
N THR A 289 7.92 -3.15 -2.17
CA THR A 289 7.07 -3.77 -3.19
C THR A 289 7.80 -3.89 -4.51
N ASN A 290 8.47 -2.83 -4.97
CA ASN A 290 9.22 -2.86 -6.23
C ASN A 290 10.43 -3.79 -6.15
N TYR A 291 11.15 -3.78 -5.02
CA TYR A 291 12.28 -4.67 -4.81
C TYR A 291 11.86 -6.14 -4.81
N PHE A 292 10.84 -6.53 -4.04
CA PHE A 292 10.46 -7.93 -3.92
C PHE A 292 9.68 -8.46 -5.14
N LYS A 293 9.03 -7.58 -5.93
CA LYS A 293 8.41 -7.96 -7.21
C LYS A 293 9.39 -8.56 -8.20
N GLN A 294 10.68 -8.23 -8.14
CA GLN A 294 11.68 -8.83 -9.03
C GLN A 294 11.91 -10.33 -8.74
N TYR A 295 11.49 -10.80 -7.56
CA TYR A 295 11.54 -12.19 -7.14
C TYR A 295 10.22 -12.92 -7.34
N ASN A 296 9.22 -12.32 -8.00
CA ASN A 296 8.05 -13.02 -8.54
C ASN A 296 8.24 -13.28 -10.02
#